data_AF-A0A1H7C8Z6-F1
#
_entry.id   AF-A0A1H7C8Z6-F1
#
_cell.length_a   1.000
_cell.length_b   1.000
_cell.length_c   1.000
_cell.angle_alpha   90.00
_cell.angle_beta   90.00
_cell.angle_gamma   90.00
#
_symmetry.space_group_name_H-M   'P 1'
#
loop_
_entity.id
_entity.type
_entity.pdbx_description
1 polymer ?
#
loop_
_entity_poly.entity_id
_entity_poly.type
_entity_poly.pdbx_seq_one_letter_code
_entity_poly.pdbx_strand_id
1 'polypeptide(L)'
;MGKKDRRTPHLAFVTLRDMPGTRVMFWMVEACPYCGERHLHPAGNLRTADPGDTLGEVPAPCDPARPYVLTLPPKPRRKGGKDARRRARRAGKTEWDSDEG
;
A
#
# COMPACT_ATOMS: atom_id res chain seq x y z
N MET A 1 -28.36 -26.42 14.00
CA MET A 1 -27.73 -25.22 14.60
C MET A 1 -26.32 -25.58 15.02
N GLY A 2 -25.30 -24.82 14.61
CA GLY A 2 -23.93 -25.12 15.00
C GLY A 2 -22.90 -24.26 14.28
N LYS A 3 -22.86 -22.97 14.64
CA LYS A 3 -21.74 -22.03 14.50
C LYS A 3 -21.05 -22.01 13.12
N LYS A 4 -21.57 -21.17 12.21
CA LYS A 4 -20.74 -20.59 11.14
C LYS A 4 -19.53 -19.98 11.82
N ASP A 5 -18.37 -20.60 11.65
CA ASP A 5 -17.09 -20.15 12.19
C ASP A 5 -16.90 -18.73 11.66
N ARG A 6 -17.14 -17.73 12.52
CA ARG A 6 -16.90 -16.31 12.25
C ARG A 6 -15.38 -16.08 12.32
N ARG A 7 -14.60 -16.85 11.55
CA ARG A 7 -13.23 -16.47 11.22
C ARG A 7 -13.35 -15.30 10.26
N THR A 8 -13.56 -14.11 10.82
CA THR A 8 -13.31 -12.88 10.09
C THR A 8 -11.85 -12.94 9.65
N PRO A 9 -11.57 -13.05 8.34
CA PRO A 9 -10.19 -13.15 7.89
C PRO A 9 -9.44 -11.89 8.32
N HIS A 10 -8.27 -12.08 8.92
CA HIS A 10 -7.45 -10.96 9.36
C HIS A 10 -6.93 -10.22 8.12
N LEU A 11 -6.86 -8.89 8.21
CA LEU A 11 -6.27 -8.06 7.15
C LEU A 11 -4.76 -7.97 7.36
N ALA A 12 -3.99 -8.24 6.32
CA ALA A 12 -2.54 -8.10 6.29
C ALA A 12 -2.17 -6.97 5.31
N PHE A 13 -1.61 -5.88 5.85
CA PHE A 13 -1.17 -4.77 5.02
C PHE A 13 0.13 -5.12 4.30
N VAL A 14 0.15 -4.88 2.99
CA VAL A 14 1.30 -5.20 2.15
C VAL A 14 1.92 -4.00 1.46
N THR A 15 3.22 -4.14 1.18
CA THR A 15 3.96 -3.25 0.29
C THR A 15 4.44 -4.04 -0.93
N LEU A 16 4.36 -3.42 -2.10
CA LEU A 16 4.90 -4.01 -3.33
C LEU A 16 6.40 -3.78 -3.36
N ARG A 17 7.16 -4.82 -3.68
CA ARG A 17 8.61 -4.78 -3.81
C ARG A 17 9.03 -5.47 -5.10
N ASP A 18 9.99 -4.89 -5.79
CA ASP A 18 10.64 -5.49 -6.93
C ASP A 18 11.87 -6.31 -6.49
N MET A 19 12.14 -7.41 -7.19
CA MET A 19 13.38 -8.16 -7.02
C MET A 19 14.44 -7.60 -7.99
N PRO A 20 15.58 -7.08 -7.49
CA PRO A 20 16.58 -6.42 -8.31
C PRO A 20 17.14 -7.37 -9.37
N GLY A 21 17.30 -6.86 -10.60
CA GLY A 21 17.74 -7.66 -11.74
C GLY A 21 16.66 -8.56 -12.35
N THR A 22 15.44 -8.56 -11.80
CA THR A 22 14.30 -9.29 -12.36
C THR A 22 13.09 -8.37 -12.52
N ARG A 23 12.04 -8.83 -13.24
CA ARG A 23 10.75 -8.12 -13.36
C ARG A 23 9.66 -8.73 -12.46
N VAL A 24 10.07 -9.53 -11.48
CA VAL A 24 9.17 -10.18 -10.55
C VAL A 24 8.90 -9.23 -9.39
N MET A 25 7.63 -9.09 -9.05
CA MET A 25 7.22 -8.33 -7.86
C MET A 25 6.69 -9.27 -6.80
N PHE A 26 6.84 -8.85 -5.54
CA PHE A 26 6.33 -9.56 -4.38
C PHE A 26 5.62 -8.60 -3.44
N TRP A 27 4.53 -9.10 -2.87
CA TRP A 27 3.84 -8.50 -1.75
C TRP A 27 4.56 -8.86 -0.47
N MET A 28 5.09 -7.84 0.19
CA MET A 28 5.71 -7.97 1.50
C MET A 28 4.71 -7.56 2.57
N VAL A 29 4.34 -8.52 3.42
CA VAL A 29 3.62 -8.29 4.68
C VAL A 29 4.66 -7.92 5.72
N GLU A 30 4.62 -6.70 6.24
CA GLU A 30 5.59 -6.22 7.25
C GLU A 30 5.39 -6.87 8.63
N ALA A 31 4.14 -7.18 8.97
CA ALA A 31 3.79 -7.84 10.24
C ALA A 31 2.62 -8.80 10.01
N CYS A 32 2.90 -10.10 10.07
CA CYS A 32 1.88 -11.14 9.99
C CYS A 32 0.91 -11.01 11.17
N PRO A 33 -0.42 -11.05 10.96
CA PRO A 33 -1.40 -10.97 12.05
C PRO A 33 -1.36 -12.16 13.02
N TYR A 34 -0.64 -13.23 12.67
CA TYR A 34 -0.56 -14.46 13.46
C TYR A 34 0.75 -14.61 14.23
N CYS A 35 1.90 -14.46 13.57
CA CYS A 35 3.23 -14.62 14.19
C CYS A 35 3.99 -13.31 14.38
N GLY A 36 3.53 -12.19 13.80
CA GLY A 36 4.23 -10.89 13.85
C GLY A 36 5.44 -10.78 12.92
N GLU A 37 5.85 -11.85 12.23
CA GLU A 37 6.99 -11.84 11.32
C GLU A 37 6.67 -11.28 9.93
N ARG A 38 7.72 -11.04 9.14
CA ARG A 38 7.63 -10.57 7.76
C ARG A 38 7.42 -11.73 6.79
N HIS A 39 6.43 -11.62 5.91
CA HIS A 39 6.11 -12.65 4.93
C HIS A 39 6.10 -12.11 3.50
N LEU A 40 6.47 -12.96 2.54
CA LEU A 40 6.54 -12.63 1.12
C LEU A 40 5.52 -13.46 0.35
N HIS A 41 4.77 -12.79 -0.53
CA HIS A 41 3.79 -13.41 -1.42
C HIS A 41 4.10 -13.01 -2.87
N PRO A 42 4.01 -13.92 -3.84
CA PRO A 42 4.24 -13.57 -5.24
C PRO A 42 3.15 -12.63 -5.75
N ALA A 43 3.55 -11.49 -6.34
CA ALA A 43 2.63 -10.55 -7.00
C ALA A 43 2.59 -10.72 -8.53
N GLY A 44 3.31 -11.72 -9.07
CA GLY A 44 3.35 -12.04 -10.49
C GLY A 44 4.36 -11.21 -11.30
N ASN A 45 4.21 -11.25 -12.63
CA ASN A 45 5.10 -10.61 -13.60
C ASN A 45 4.42 -9.39 -14.23
N LEU A 46 5.14 -8.26 -14.25
CA LEU A 46 4.70 -6.94 -14.76
C LEU A 46 4.30 -6.87 -16.25
N ARG A 47 4.44 -7.95 -17.02
CA ARG A 47 4.21 -7.88 -18.48
C ARG A 47 2.75 -7.59 -18.87
N THR A 48 1.78 -8.01 -18.06
CA THR A 48 0.36 -8.01 -18.48
C THR A 48 -0.65 -7.88 -17.35
N ALA A 49 -0.25 -7.97 -16.07
CA ALA A 49 -1.17 -7.97 -14.95
C ALA A 49 -0.95 -6.75 -14.03
N ASP A 50 -2.04 -6.14 -13.59
CA ASP A 50 -2.01 -5.18 -12.50
C ASP A 50 -1.68 -5.95 -11.20
N PRO A 51 -0.70 -5.52 -10.41
CA PRO A 51 -0.36 -6.22 -9.17
C PRO A 51 -1.54 -6.28 -8.19
N GLY A 52 -2.47 -5.32 -8.26
CA GLY A 52 -3.68 -5.28 -7.43
C GLY A 52 -4.59 -6.50 -7.61
N ASP A 53 -4.59 -7.14 -8.77
CA ASP A 53 -5.39 -8.37 -9.02
C ASP A 53 -4.90 -9.57 -8.20
N THR A 54 -3.66 -9.54 -7.71
CA THR A 54 -3.12 -10.58 -6.84
C THR A 54 -3.39 -10.35 -5.35
N LEU A 55 -4.07 -9.25 -5.00
CA LEU A 55 -4.55 -9.01 -3.64
C LEU A 55 -5.81 -9.81 -3.37
N GLY A 56 -5.85 -10.52 -2.25
CA GLY A 56 -6.95 -11.39 -1.90
C GLY A 56 -6.64 -12.24 -0.68
N GLU A 57 -7.41 -13.31 -0.50
CA GLU A 57 -7.19 -14.27 0.56
C GLU A 57 -6.03 -15.22 0.21
N VAL A 58 -5.02 -15.28 1.08
CA VAL A 58 -3.85 -16.16 0.92
C VAL A 58 -3.56 -16.90 2.22
N PRO A 59 -3.02 -18.13 2.17
CA PRO A 59 -2.58 -18.85 3.37
C PRO A 59 -1.41 -18.12 4.03
N ALA A 60 -1.40 -18.05 5.36
CA ALA A 60 -0.26 -17.51 6.08
C ALA A 60 0.94 -18.47 5.97
N PRO A 61 2.14 -18.00 5.57
CA PRO A 61 3.34 -18.84 5.51
C PRO A 61 3.71 -19.50 6.85
N CYS A 62 3.38 -18.88 7.98
CA CYS A 62 3.59 -19.45 9.30
C CYS A 62 2.59 -20.54 9.69
N ASP A 63 1.38 -20.51 9.12
CA ASP A 63 0.32 -21.48 9.38
C ASP A 63 -0.66 -21.53 8.19
N PRO A 64 -0.51 -22.51 7.27
CA PRO A 64 -1.32 -22.58 6.07
C PRO A 64 -2.80 -22.88 6.35
N ALA A 65 -3.17 -23.32 7.57
CA ALA A 65 -4.56 -23.52 7.97
C ALA A 65 -5.28 -22.19 8.33
N ARG A 66 -4.56 -21.07 8.37
CA ARG A 66 -5.07 -19.75 8.75
C ARG A 66 -4.84 -18.75 7.60
N PRO A 67 -5.85 -18.52 6.74
CA PRO A 67 -5.72 -17.52 5.70
C PRO A 67 -5.83 -16.09 6.25
N TYR A 68 -5.26 -15.13 5.54
CA TYR A 68 -5.49 -13.69 5.74
C TYR A 68 -5.69 -13.00 4.40
N VAL A 69 -6.29 -11.81 4.42
CA VAL A 69 -6.53 -11.02 3.21
C VAL A 69 -5.43 -9.98 3.05
N LEU A 70 -4.70 -10.08 1.94
CA LEU A 70 -3.73 -9.07 1.51
C LEU A 70 -4.48 -7.80 1.10
N THR A 71 -4.09 -6.66 1.69
CA THR A 71 -4.68 -5.37 1.35
C THR A 71 -3.64 -4.27 1.36
N LEU A 72 -3.85 -3.24 0.54
CA LEU A 72 -2.98 -2.07 0.54
C LEU A 72 -3.25 -1.22 1.80
N PRO A 73 -2.21 -0.65 2.42
CA PRO A 73 -2.41 0.29 3.50
C PRO A 73 -3.27 1.48 3.03
N PRO A 74 -4.14 2.02 3.89
CA PRO A 74 -4.96 3.17 3.53
C PRO A 74 -4.06 4.32 3.10
N LYS A 75 -4.34 4.90 1.92
CA LYS A 75 -3.54 6.00 1.37
C LYS A 75 -3.46 7.12 2.43
N PRO A 76 -2.26 7.60 2.79
CA PRO A 76 -2.13 8.67 3.77
C PRO A 76 -2.89 9.89 3.26
N ARG A 77 -3.94 10.29 3.98
CA ARG A 77 -4.75 11.47 3.63
C ARG A 77 -3.82 12.68 3.65
N ARG A 78 -3.54 13.25 2.49
CA ARG A 78 -2.83 14.54 2.40
C ARG A 78 -3.64 15.55 3.21
N LYS A 79 -3.09 16.03 4.33
CA LYS A 79 -3.67 17.15 5.08
C LYS A 79 -3.85 18.32 4.12
N GLY A 80 -5.10 18.74 3.89
CA GLY A 80 -5.44 19.90 3.06
C GLY A 80 -4.79 21.14 3.66
N GLY A 81 -3.80 21.70 2.96
CA GLY A 81 -3.07 22.88 3.45
C GLY A 81 -1.71 23.08 2.80
N LYS A 82 -1.08 22.01 2.29
CA LYS A 82 0.21 22.13 1.57
C LYS A 82 0.07 22.92 0.26
N ASP A 83 -1.08 22.82 -0.41
CA ASP A 83 -1.34 23.53 -1.66
C ASP A 83 -1.62 25.03 -1.43
N ALA A 84 -2.41 25.37 -0.41
CA ALA A 84 -2.65 26.75 0.00
C ALA A 84 -1.34 27.48 0.38
N ARG A 85 -0.44 26.82 1.11
CA ARG A 85 0.88 27.36 1.46
C ARG A 85 1.78 27.56 0.24
N ARG A 86 1.67 26.69 -0.79
CA ARG A 86 2.43 26.83 -2.05
C ARG A 86 1.90 27.98 -2.90
N ARG A 87 0.58 28.20 -2.91
CA ARG A 87 -0.08 29.31 -3.63
C ARG A 87 0.25 30.67 -2.99
N ALA A 88 0.22 30.78 -1.67
CA ALA A 88 0.59 32.01 -0.95
C ALA A 88 2.04 32.45 -1.24
N ARG A 89 2.98 31.51 -1.37
CA ARG A 89 4.38 31.82 -1.73
C ARG A 89 4.56 32.34 -3.15
N ARG A 90 3.67 31.97 -4.08
CA ARG A 90 3.74 32.46 -5.47
C ARG A 90 3.10 33.84 -5.63
N ALA A 91 2.06 34.14 -4.85
CA ALA A 91 1.40 35.45 -4.86
C ALA A 91 2.33 36.58 -4.37
N GLY A 92 3.19 36.33 -3.38
CA GLY A 92 4.10 37.35 -2.84
C GLY A 92 5.30 37.75 -3.73
N LYS A 93 5.46 37.17 -4.93
CA LYS A 93 6.57 37.50 -5.85
C LYS A 93 6.15 38.33 -7.07
N THR A 94 4.85 38.53 -7.29
CA THR A 94 4.34 39.24 -8.49
C THR A 94 4.16 40.75 -8.27
N GLU A 95 4.35 41.27 -7.06
CA GLU A 95 4.05 42.68 -6.75
C GLU A 95 5.26 43.64 -6.78
N TRP A 96 6.46 43.17 -7.14
CA TRP A 96 7.70 43.98 -7.15
C TRP A 96 8.25 44.33 -8.55
N ASP A 97 7.47 44.13 -9.62
CA ASP A 97 7.91 44.38 -11.01
C ASP A 97 6.88 45.25 -11.76
N SER A 98 6.52 46.39 -11.16
CA SER A 98 5.73 47.45 -11.80
C SER A 98 5.95 48.78 -11.08
N ASP A 99 7.19 49.25 -11.04
CA ASP A 99 7.52 50.68 -10.94
C ASP A 99 8.99 50.89 -11.40
N GLU A 100 9.26 52.00 -12.10
CA GLU A 100 10.45 52.33 -12.93
C GLU A 100 10.51 51.62 -14.30
N GLY A 101 10.51 52.29 -15.46
CA GLY A 101 10.63 53.70 -15.83
C GLY A 101 11.03 53.76 -17.30
#